data_AF-A0A3N5QWT5-F1
#
_entry.id   AF-A0A3N5QWT5-F1
#
_cell.length_a   1.000
_cell.length_b   1.000
_cell.length_c   1.000
_cell.angle_alpha   90.00
_cell.angle_beta   90.00
_cell.angle_gamma   90.00
#
_symmetry.space_group_name_H-M   'P 1'
#
loop_
_entity.id
_entity.type
_entity.pdbx_description
1 polymer ?
#
loop_
_entity_poly.entity_id
_entity_poly.type
_entity_poly.pdbx_seq_one_letter_code
_entity_poly.pdbx_strand_id
1 'polypeptide(L)'
;MAEGIQLKKGRFSAKLSEALRAYYRPISEDPVLLGARLNQKNIQSNSIFYRVSKGPALLGWVVYDPETSTIEELVPSPPYSLKKIVVQMLDALIAAETQVSAHVLASDTEKYAELLAYGFRPVRSFNDKGLAFVGMELSTSVLLHKLKNKKPARPYRKQEKVAIEKVPETQTPAEIKESLTRLLAKLGGIDTFVAKGQTVVIKPNIVSDHGLKDGVLKPGIVTDIRVVQALVELLLPIAKQVIIAEGSSINRSETAKMFALYGYDRLVDLDPKKVKLVDLNTDKLIEKPVPAGKRMRSRKIPVTLDKADVIINLPVLKNHFAAIASLAIKNLQGAMPPLEKYMSHFFGLWQNLVNIHHLIKPQLTIIDGLCGQEDFGPVSGTPKTMNLLIAGANPVAVDATAMRVMGLEPSASPPVFLAYMQGLGPIEKKQIKVLGPAITQVRQVFKQPQIDVRGGKDLRIHSGEACSGCRGYLHFVLAKLRKDDPEHPGQRVIDRSLACKANIFLGPTMNRAINSAEVNLFMGLCQQQHAALGKHLAGCPPHAEVIVNAVYGLFPGLEKPKYADETEEAKLGKLLEEILNVFL
;
A
#
# COMPACT_ATOMS: atom_id res chain seq x y z
N MET A 1 8.04 11.90 20.57
CA MET A 1 8.39 10.81 21.51
C MET A 1 7.50 10.98 22.73
N ALA A 2 7.12 9.93 23.44
CA ALA A 2 6.85 10.12 24.87
C ALA A 2 8.20 10.61 25.44
N GLU A 3 8.29 11.87 25.83
CA GLU A 3 9.57 12.51 26.14
C GLU A 3 10.36 11.66 27.13
N GLY A 4 11.60 11.34 26.76
CA GLY A 4 12.54 10.59 27.60
C GLY A 4 12.50 9.06 27.52
N ILE A 5 11.65 8.43 26.71
CA ILE A 5 11.70 6.96 26.49
C ILE A 5 12.83 6.60 25.52
N GLN A 6 13.71 5.68 25.94
CA GLN A 6 14.82 5.17 25.15
C GLN A 6 14.65 3.68 24.89
N LEU A 7 14.88 3.28 23.64
CA LEU A 7 14.93 1.89 23.21
C LEU A 7 16.41 1.52 22.96
N LYS A 8 16.96 0.60 23.76
CA LYS A 8 18.37 0.17 23.65
C LYS A 8 18.46 -1.31 23.31
N LYS A 9 19.20 -1.65 22.25
CA LYS A 9 19.53 -3.04 21.94
C LYS A 9 20.33 -3.64 23.09
N GLY A 10 19.98 -4.85 23.47
CA GLY A 10 20.65 -5.63 24.50
C GLY A 10 20.70 -7.10 24.12
N ARG A 11 20.94 -7.91 25.13
CA ARG A 11 20.86 -9.36 25.08
C ARG A 11 19.84 -9.82 26.11
N PHE A 12 19.41 -11.06 26.01
CA PHE A 12 18.74 -11.67 27.13
C PHE A 12 19.65 -11.67 28.35
N SER A 13 19.05 -11.44 29.52
CA SER A 13 19.76 -11.25 30.77
C SER A 13 19.03 -11.95 31.89
N ALA A 14 19.71 -12.19 33.01
CA ALA A 14 19.08 -12.74 34.22
C ALA A 14 17.85 -11.92 34.64
N LYS A 15 17.92 -10.58 34.56
CA LYS A 15 16.78 -9.69 34.85
C LYS A 15 15.60 -9.88 33.90
N LEU A 16 15.86 -10.12 32.60
CA LEU A 16 14.82 -10.41 31.63
C LEU A 16 14.19 -11.78 31.94
N SER A 17 15.03 -12.79 32.22
CA SER A 17 14.59 -14.13 32.62
C SER A 17 13.70 -14.11 33.86
N GLU A 18 14.09 -13.34 34.88
CA GLU A 18 13.32 -13.14 36.10
C GLU A 18 11.99 -12.42 35.82
N ALA A 19 12.00 -11.38 34.99
CA ALA A 19 10.77 -10.67 34.60
C ALA A 19 9.81 -11.56 33.80
N LEU A 20 10.31 -12.39 32.87
CA LEU A 20 9.51 -13.38 32.15
C LEU A 20 8.86 -14.38 33.13
N ARG A 21 9.64 -14.91 34.09
CA ARG A 21 9.13 -15.82 35.12
C ARG A 21 8.04 -15.17 35.95
N ALA A 22 8.28 -13.94 36.41
CA ALA A 22 7.34 -13.21 37.24
C ALA A 22 6.03 -12.90 36.48
N TYR A 23 6.12 -12.52 35.20
CA TYR A 23 4.97 -12.19 34.36
C TYR A 23 4.12 -13.42 34.02
N TYR A 24 4.74 -14.54 33.64
CA TYR A 24 4.02 -15.72 33.17
C TYR A 24 3.58 -16.70 34.26
N ARG A 25 4.21 -16.68 35.45
CA ARG A 25 3.81 -17.53 36.59
C ARG A 25 2.31 -17.50 36.90
N PRO A 26 1.61 -16.35 36.95
CA PRO A 26 0.17 -16.33 37.19
C PRO A 26 -0.68 -16.68 35.96
N ILE A 27 -0.11 -16.71 34.75
CA ILE A 27 -0.84 -16.94 33.48
C ILE A 27 -0.90 -18.44 33.15
N SER A 28 0.09 -19.22 33.57
CA SER A 28 0.13 -20.65 33.35
C SER A 28 0.93 -21.35 34.45
N GLU A 29 0.34 -22.40 35.00
CA GLU A 29 1.04 -23.32 35.91
C GLU A 29 1.92 -24.33 35.16
N ASP A 30 1.90 -24.33 33.81
CA ASP A 30 2.64 -25.27 32.98
C ASP A 30 4.16 -25.01 33.08
N PRO A 31 4.94 -25.91 33.73
CA PRO A 31 6.39 -25.79 33.82
C PRO A 31 7.06 -25.86 32.44
N VAL A 32 6.42 -26.49 31.45
CA VAL A 32 6.89 -26.60 30.06
C VAL A 32 6.78 -25.26 29.34
N LEU A 33 5.70 -24.49 29.52
CA LEU A 33 5.58 -23.13 28.98
C LEU A 33 6.69 -22.21 29.51
N LEU A 34 6.87 -22.18 30.83
CA LEU A 34 7.94 -21.40 31.47
C LEU A 34 9.31 -21.87 30.97
N GLY A 35 9.56 -23.18 30.92
CA GLY A 35 10.78 -23.77 30.38
C GLY A 35 11.04 -23.40 28.91
N ALA A 36 10.02 -23.44 28.05
CA ALA A 36 10.10 -23.13 26.62
C ALA A 36 10.39 -21.65 26.35
N ARG A 37 9.81 -20.74 27.14
CA ARG A 37 10.06 -19.28 27.05
C ARG A 37 11.41 -18.86 27.63
N LEU A 38 11.90 -19.58 28.65
CA LEU A 38 13.15 -19.27 29.34
C LEU A 38 14.37 -19.95 28.71
N ASN A 39 14.20 -21.09 28.03
CA ASN A 39 15.24 -21.73 27.22
C ASN A 39 15.46 -20.93 25.93
N GLN A 40 16.21 -19.85 26.09
CA GLN A 40 16.75 -18.93 25.10
C GLN A 40 17.32 -19.48 23.79
N LYS A 41 17.47 -20.80 23.62
CA LYS A 41 17.80 -21.38 22.31
C LYS A 41 16.62 -21.41 21.35
N ASN A 42 15.40 -21.12 21.81
CA ASN A 42 14.15 -21.30 21.05
C ASN A 42 13.40 -20.02 20.66
N ILE A 43 13.90 -18.84 21.03
CA ILE A 43 13.55 -17.58 20.36
C ILE A 43 14.43 -17.58 19.09
N GLN A 44 13.84 -17.42 17.91
CA GLN A 44 14.52 -17.59 16.62
C GLN A 44 15.87 -16.85 16.62
N SER A 45 16.91 -17.41 15.99
CA SER A 45 18.31 -17.00 16.14
C SER A 45 18.61 -15.51 15.85
N ASN A 46 17.63 -14.75 15.35
CA ASN A 46 17.77 -13.38 14.86
C ASN A 46 16.94 -12.33 15.64
N SER A 47 16.26 -12.70 16.73
CA SER A 47 15.45 -11.74 17.52
C SER A 47 16.30 -10.68 18.23
N ILE A 48 15.78 -9.45 18.26
CA ILE A 48 16.38 -8.30 18.94
C ILE A 48 15.74 -8.12 20.32
N PHE A 49 16.58 -8.06 21.34
CA PHE A 49 16.18 -7.78 22.72
C PHE A 49 16.29 -6.29 23.02
N TYR A 50 15.19 -5.58 23.04
CA TYR A 50 15.15 -4.16 23.39
C TYR A 50 14.89 -3.96 24.88
N ARG A 51 15.74 -3.16 25.52
CA ARG A 51 15.49 -2.57 26.84
C ARG A 51 14.79 -1.23 26.66
N VAL A 52 13.65 -1.04 27.34
CA VAL A 52 12.89 0.21 27.33
C VAL A 52 13.14 0.93 28.65
N SER A 53 13.66 2.15 28.59
CA SER A 53 13.98 2.93 29.81
C SER A 53 13.50 4.38 29.72
N LYS A 54 13.16 4.97 30.87
CA LYS A 54 12.94 6.42 31.03
C LYS A 54 13.99 6.98 31.97
N GLY A 55 14.99 7.69 31.44
CA GLY A 55 16.17 8.06 32.21
C GLY A 55 16.89 6.81 32.76
N PRO A 56 17.20 6.73 34.07
CA PRO A 56 17.81 5.54 34.68
C PRO A 56 16.80 4.40 34.92
N ALA A 57 15.49 4.67 34.88
CA ALA A 57 14.46 3.68 35.20
C ALA A 57 14.24 2.71 34.03
N LEU A 58 14.37 1.41 34.31
CA LEU A 58 14.04 0.35 33.36
C LEU A 58 12.55 0.06 33.40
N LEU A 59 11.83 0.37 32.32
CA LEU A 59 10.39 0.13 32.24
C LEU A 59 10.08 -1.32 31.90
N GLY A 60 10.88 -1.94 31.02
CA GLY A 60 10.66 -3.33 30.61
C GLY A 60 11.48 -3.71 29.37
N TRP A 61 11.04 -4.78 28.71
CA TRP A 61 11.67 -5.33 27.52
C TRP A 61 10.68 -5.61 26.40
N VAL A 62 11.15 -5.43 25.17
CA VAL A 62 10.50 -5.93 23.96
C VAL A 62 11.43 -6.96 23.32
N VAL A 63 10.92 -8.14 23.02
CA VAL A 63 11.60 -9.08 22.11
C VAL A 63 10.92 -8.97 20.75
N TYR A 64 11.71 -8.62 19.74
CA TYR A 64 11.24 -8.27 18.42
C TYR A 64 11.98 -9.09 17.38
N ASP A 65 11.25 -9.81 16.54
CA ASP A 65 11.79 -10.47 15.35
C ASP A 65 11.85 -9.45 14.19
N PRO A 66 13.07 -9.04 13.76
CA PRO A 66 13.24 -8.11 12.66
C PRO A 66 12.98 -8.74 11.28
N GLU A 67 12.96 -10.07 11.15
CA GLU A 67 12.71 -10.76 9.87
C GLU A 67 11.24 -10.80 9.51
N THR A 68 10.35 -10.85 10.51
CA THR A 68 8.90 -10.86 10.31
C THR A 68 8.21 -9.60 10.83
N SER A 69 8.97 -8.66 11.38
CA SER A 69 8.46 -7.46 12.04
C SER A 69 7.41 -7.77 13.11
N THR A 70 7.74 -8.71 14.00
CA THR A 70 6.82 -9.26 15.00
C THR A 70 7.31 -9.05 16.42
N ILE A 71 6.43 -8.54 17.29
CA ILE A 71 6.67 -8.59 18.73
C ILE A 71 6.43 -10.02 19.19
N GLU A 72 7.48 -10.66 19.68
CA GLU A 72 7.41 -12.00 20.28
C GLU A 72 7.14 -11.92 21.78
N GLU A 73 7.70 -10.91 22.44
CA GLU A 73 7.48 -10.65 23.86
C GLU A 73 7.39 -9.16 24.16
N LEU A 74 6.52 -8.85 25.12
CA LEU A 74 6.38 -7.52 25.69
C LEU A 74 6.20 -7.68 27.20
N VAL A 75 7.25 -7.39 27.97
CA VAL A 75 7.28 -7.71 29.39
C VAL A 75 7.71 -6.50 30.23
N PRO A 76 6.92 -6.12 31.25
CA PRO A 76 7.28 -5.04 32.14
C PRO A 76 8.38 -5.45 33.13
N SER A 77 9.19 -4.48 33.54
CA SER A 77 10.10 -4.63 34.67
C SER A 77 9.34 -4.36 35.96
N PRO A 78 9.51 -5.15 37.04
CA PRO A 78 8.99 -4.79 38.34
C PRO A 78 9.47 -3.40 38.80
N PRO A 79 8.64 -2.59 39.47
CA PRO A 79 7.24 -2.85 39.87
C PRO A 79 6.19 -2.42 38.83
N TYR A 80 6.56 -2.15 37.58
CA TYR A 80 5.62 -1.71 36.55
C TYR A 80 4.67 -2.84 36.15
N SER A 81 3.41 -2.50 35.89
CA SER A 81 2.46 -3.39 35.21
C SER A 81 2.42 -3.09 33.72
N LEU A 82 2.07 -4.09 32.90
CA LEU A 82 2.03 -3.95 31.45
C LEU A 82 1.12 -2.80 31.02
N LYS A 83 -0.10 -2.75 31.56
CA LYS A 83 -1.08 -1.68 31.34
C LYS A 83 -0.53 -0.26 31.52
N LYS A 84 0.40 -0.04 32.46
CA LYS A 84 0.97 1.30 32.73
C LYS A 84 2.02 1.75 31.72
N ILE A 85 2.67 0.81 31.03
CA ILE A 85 3.87 1.10 30.21
C ILE A 85 3.76 0.66 28.75
N VAL A 86 2.76 -0.17 28.40
CA VAL A 86 2.58 -0.76 27.06
C VAL A 86 2.59 0.30 25.96
N VAL A 87 1.89 1.41 26.16
CA VAL A 87 1.82 2.50 25.19
C VAL A 87 3.21 3.10 24.94
N GLN A 88 3.98 3.36 26.01
CA GLN A 88 5.33 3.93 25.93
C GLN A 88 6.30 2.97 25.22
N MET A 89 6.22 1.67 25.54
CA MET A 89 7.06 0.64 24.92
C MET A 89 6.77 0.50 23.42
N LEU A 90 5.49 0.44 23.04
CA LEU A 90 5.06 0.29 21.65
C LEU A 90 5.32 1.56 20.84
N ASP A 91 5.10 2.75 21.40
CA ASP A 91 5.41 4.02 20.72
C ASP A 91 6.91 4.16 20.42
N ALA A 92 7.77 3.68 21.32
CA ALA A 92 9.21 3.63 21.13
C ALA A 92 9.61 2.61 20.04
N LEU A 93 9.01 1.42 20.05
CA LEU A 93 9.25 0.40 19.03
C LEU A 93 8.76 0.84 17.64
N ILE A 94 7.57 1.43 17.53
CA ILE A 94 7.05 1.98 16.26
C ILE A 94 8.00 3.04 15.71
N ALA A 95 8.54 3.91 16.57
CA ALA A 95 9.50 4.91 16.14
C ALA A 95 10.80 4.27 15.61
N ALA A 96 11.25 3.16 16.20
CA ALA A 96 12.49 2.49 15.85
C ALA A 96 12.39 1.58 14.62
N GLU A 97 11.32 0.79 14.50
CA GLU A 97 11.21 -0.33 13.54
C GLU A 97 9.97 -0.24 12.64
N THR A 98 9.10 0.76 12.81
CA THR A 98 7.78 0.85 12.13
C THR A 98 6.96 -0.43 12.30
N GLN A 99 6.73 -0.81 13.57
CA GLN A 99 6.09 -2.06 13.98
C GLN A 99 4.74 -2.32 13.30
N VAL A 100 4.49 -3.58 12.93
CA VAL A 100 3.25 -3.98 12.25
C VAL A 100 2.57 -5.23 12.82
N SER A 101 3.25 -6.11 13.57
CA SER A 101 2.65 -7.37 14.05
C SER A 101 3.08 -7.79 15.47
N ALA A 102 2.30 -8.66 16.11
CA ALA A 102 2.60 -9.23 17.42
C ALA A 102 2.04 -10.66 17.52
N HIS A 103 2.72 -11.53 18.26
CA HIS A 103 2.21 -12.84 18.65
C HIS A 103 1.93 -12.83 20.14
N VAL A 104 0.72 -13.23 20.52
CA VAL A 104 0.25 -13.25 21.91
C VAL A 104 -0.13 -14.68 22.26
N LEU A 105 0.26 -15.16 23.44
CA LEU A 105 -0.22 -16.44 23.93
C LEU A 105 -1.74 -16.36 24.15
N ALA A 106 -2.49 -17.37 23.72
CA ALA A 106 -3.95 -17.35 23.82
C ALA A 106 -4.46 -17.24 25.27
N SER A 107 -3.69 -17.75 26.25
CA SER A 107 -3.99 -17.60 27.67
C SER A 107 -3.59 -16.25 28.28
N ASP A 108 -2.79 -15.43 27.59
CA ASP A 108 -2.36 -14.10 28.06
C ASP A 108 -3.39 -13.02 27.70
N THR A 109 -4.50 -13.05 28.44
CA THR A 109 -5.67 -12.16 28.21
C THR A 109 -5.36 -10.69 28.51
N GLU A 110 -4.44 -10.40 29.45
CA GLU A 110 -3.99 -9.03 29.74
C GLU A 110 -3.25 -8.45 28.53
N LYS A 111 -2.21 -9.13 28.02
CA LYS A 111 -1.46 -8.64 26.85
C LYS A 111 -2.35 -8.52 25.63
N TYR A 112 -3.25 -9.47 25.41
CA TYR A 112 -4.22 -9.40 24.34
C TYR A 112 -5.08 -8.13 24.43
N ALA A 113 -5.65 -7.84 25.60
CA ALA A 113 -6.48 -6.67 25.83
C ALA A 113 -5.71 -5.35 25.65
N GLU A 114 -4.49 -5.27 26.16
CA GLU A 114 -3.65 -4.07 26.04
C GLU A 114 -3.20 -3.81 24.60
N LEU A 115 -2.86 -4.85 23.82
CA LEU A 115 -2.56 -4.71 22.39
C LEU A 115 -3.81 -4.32 21.58
N LEU A 116 -4.97 -4.89 21.90
CA LEU A 116 -6.24 -4.54 21.29
C LEU A 116 -6.57 -3.05 21.50
N ALA A 117 -6.43 -2.59 22.74
CA ALA A 117 -6.62 -1.20 23.15
C ALA A 117 -5.62 -0.25 22.48
N TYR A 118 -4.36 -0.69 22.31
CA TYR A 118 -3.35 0.08 21.58
C TYR A 118 -3.68 0.24 20.09
N GLY A 119 -4.36 -0.73 19.49
CA GLY A 119 -4.78 -0.68 18.09
C GLY A 119 -4.43 -1.91 17.25
N PHE A 120 -3.88 -2.98 17.86
CA PHE A 120 -3.70 -4.26 17.20
C PHE A 120 -5.03 -4.97 17.01
N ARG A 121 -5.14 -5.82 15.99
CA ARG A 121 -6.34 -6.56 15.64
C ARG A 121 -5.98 -8.03 15.45
N PRO A 122 -6.73 -8.98 16.04
CA PRO A 122 -6.47 -10.40 15.87
C PRO A 122 -6.69 -10.76 14.40
N VAL A 123 -5.72 -11.42 13.77
CA VAL A 123 -5.80 -11.82 12.36
C VAL A 123 -5.85 -13.33 12.15
N ARG A 124 -5.22 -14.10 13.05
CA ARG A 124 -5.18 -15.57 12.98
C ARG A 124 -4.88 -16.16 14.35
N SER A 125 -5.28 -17.41 14.54
CA SER A 125 -4.83 -18.26 15.65
C SER A 125 -3.91 -19.35 15.10
N PHE A 126 -2.91 -19.78 15.86
CA PHE A 126 -2.01 -20.85 15.45
C PHE A 126 -1.39 -21.54 16.67
N ASN A 127 -0.90 -22.76 16.48
CA ASN A 127 -0.13 -23.47 17.50
C ASN A 127 1.35 -23.46 17.14
N ASP A 128 2.21 -23.17 18.12
CA ASP A 128 3.66 -23.30 17.99
C ASP A 128 4.21 -24.02 19.22
N LYS A 129 4.93 -25.13 19.00
CA LYS A 129 5.53 -25.98 20.06
C LYS A 129 4.56 -26.35 21.19
N GLY A 130 3.30 -26.67 20.83
CA GLY A 130 2.26 -27.07 21.79
C GLY A 130 1.56 -25.91 22.50
N LEU A 131 1.88 -24.67 22.15
CA LEU A 131 1.27 -23.47 22.72
C LEU A 131 0.34 -22.81 21.71
N ALA A 132 -0.85 -22.43 22.16
CA ALA A 132 -1.80 -21.69 21.34
C ALA A 132 -1.48 -20.19 21.36
N PHE A 133 -1.45 -19.58 20.17
CA PHE A 133 -1.18 -18.15 19.96
C PHE A 133 -2.27 -17.47 19.16
N VAL A 134 -2.39 -16.17 19.37
CA VAL A 134 -3.13 -15.24 18.53
C VAL A 134 -2.12 -14.31 17.84
N GLY A 135 -2.08 -14.38 16.52
CA GLY A 135 -1.38 -13.40 15.69
C GLY A 135 -2.21 -12.14 15.57
N MET A 136 -1.60 -10.99 15.86
CA MET A 136 -2.25 -9.69 15.80
C MET A 136 -1.48 -8.74 14.89
N GLU A 137 -2.20 -7.90 14.16
CA GLU A 137 -1.61 -6.85 13.33
C GLU A 137 -2.07 -5.46 13.75
N LEU A 138 -1.14 -4.50 13.74
CA LEU A 138 -1.45 -3.11 14.09
C LEU A 138 -2.38 -2.51 13.03
N SER A 139 -3.42 -1.78 13.43
CA SER A 139 -4.21 -0.99 12.50
C SER A 139 -3.32 -0.04 11.71
N THR A 140 -3.41 -0.07 10.38
CA THR A 140 -2.70 0.87 9.50
C THR A 140 -3.05 2.33 9.82
N SER A 141 -4.28 2.59 10.24
CA SER A 141 -4.68 3.95 10.65
C SER A 141 -3.97 4.39 11.93
N VAL A 142 -3.90 3.50 12.92
CA VAL A 142 -3.17 3.76 14.17
C VAL A 142 -1.68 3.95 13.89
N LEU A 143 -1.08 3.09 13.05
CA LEU A 143 0.33 3.24 12.66
C LEU A 143 0.60 4.61 12.02
N LEU A 144 -0.22 5.02 11.04
CA LEU A 144 -0.05 6.33 10.38
C LEU A 144 -0.22 7.50 11.36
N HIS A 145 -1.22 7.43 12.26
CA HIS A 145 -1.39 8.44 13.31
C HIS A 145 -0.17 8.50 14.22
N LYS A 146 0.32 7.35 14.69
CA LYS A 146 1.48 7.25 15.58
C LYS A 146 2.79 7.67 14.92
N LEU A 147 2.90 7.58 13.59
CA LEU A 147 4.05 8.04 12.83
C LEU A 147 3.94 9.52 12.42
N LYS A 148 2.76 10.14 12.48
CA LYS A 148 2.53 11.52 12.06
C LYS A 148 3.55 12.46 12.72
N ASN A 149 4.16 13.34 11.93
CA ASN A 149 5.21 14.28 12.32
C ASN A 149 6.50 13.66 12.87
N LYS A 150 6.68 12.33 12.81
CA LYS A 150 7.94 11.66 13.13
C LYS A 150 8.86 11.61 11.92
N LYS A 151 10.14 11.36 12.20
CA LYS A 151 11.19 11.09 11.21
C LYS A 151 11.60 9.62 11.28
N PRO A 152 12.10 9.03 10.19
CA PRO A 152 12.62 7.66 10.19
C PRO A 152 13.73 7.51 11.24
N ALA A 153 13.72 6.39 11.97
CA ALA A 153 14.81 6.05 12.88
C ALA A 153 16.15 5.88 12.15
N ARG A 154 16.10 5.40 10.91
CA ARG A 154 17.25 5.30 10.02
C ARG A 154 17.07 6.30 8.89
N PRO A 155 17.56 7.55 9.04
CA PRO A 155 17.37 8.57 8.02
C PRO A 155 18.07 8.16 6.74
N TYR A 156 17.42 8.47 5.61
CA TYR A 156 18.08 8.41 4.31
C TYR A 156 19.28 9.36 4.32
N ARG A 157 20.43 8.92 3.82
CA ARG A 157 21.70 9.67 3.94
C ARG A 157 22.18 10.28 2.63
N LYS A 158 21.64 9.84 1.49
CA LYS A 158 22.06 10.31 0.17
C LYS A 158 21.21 11.51 -0.24
N GLN A 159 21.79 12.41 -1.02
CA GLN A 159 21.03 13.42 -1.75
C GLN A 159 20.60 12.82 -3.09
N GLU A 160 19.30 12.83 -3.37
CA GLU A 160 18.74 12.35 -4.63
C GLU A 160 18.67 13.47 -5.66
N LYS A 161 18.78 13.11 -6.95
CA LYS A 161 18.57 14.03 -8.08
C LYS A 161 17.24 13.72 -8.74
N VAL A 162 16.44 14.75 -8.98
CA VAL A 162 15.19 14.64 -9.75
C VAL A 162 15.20 15.72 -10.82
N ALA A 163 15.12 15.31 -12.09
CA ALA A 163 15.05 16.21 -13.21
C ALA A 163 13.60 16.53 -13.56
N ILE A 164 13.34 17.77 -13.96
CA ILE A 164 12.08 18.25 -14.53
C ILE A 164 12.40 18.82 -15.91
N GLU A 165 11.56 18.52 -16.88
CA GLU A 165 11.65 19.08 -18.24
C GLU A 165 10.28 19.57 -18.69
N LYS A 166 10.23 20.78 -19.28
CA LYS A 166 9.06 21.27 -20.00
C LYS A 166 9.04 20.71 -21.40
N VAL A 167 7.87 20.23 -21.81
CA VAL A 167 7.59 19.80 -23.19
C VAL A 167 6.86 20.95 -23.90
N PRO A 168 7.16 21.25 -25.17
CA PRO A 168 6.37 22.21 -25.96
C PRO A 168 4.88 21.86 -25.96
N GLU A 169 4.01 22.87 -26.00
CA GLU A 169 2.55 22.69 -25.90
C GLU A 169 1.96 21.92 -27.09
N THR A 170 2.62 21.98 -28.24
CA THR A 170 2.36 21.22 -29.46
C THR A 170 2.52 19.71 -29.29
N GLN A 171 3.38 19.27 -28.35
CA GLN A 171 3.61 17.87 -27.99
C GLN A 171 3.80 16.92 -29.20
N THR A 172 4.47 17.36 -30.26
CA THR A 172 4.76 16.47 -31.39
C THR A 172 5.68 15.32 -30.93
N PRO A 173 5.65 14.15 -31.59
CA PRO A 173 6.55 13.04 -31.23
C PRO A 173 8.02 13.44 -31.18
N ALA A 174 8.47 14.30 -32.10
CA ALA A 174 9.83 14.83 -32.13
C ALA A 174 10.15 15.68 -30.89
N GLU A 175 9.25 16.60 -30.51
CA GLU A 175 9.43 17.45 -29.32
C GLU A 175 9.42 16.64 -28.01
N ILE A 176 8.56 15.62 -27.93
CA ILE A 176 8.53 14.70 -26.79
C ILE A 176 9.86 13.96 -26.66
N LYS A 177 10.39 13.42 -27.78
CA LYS A 177 11.67 12.72 -27.80
C LYS A 177 12.84 13.63 -27.45
N GLU A 178 12.86 14.84 -27.98
CA GLU A 178 13.90 15.83 -27.68
C GLU A 178 13.85 16.23 -26.20
N SER A 179 12.65 16.47 -25.67
CA SER A 179 12.44 16.79 -24.24
C SER A 179 12.86 15.62 -23.35
N LEU A 180 12.51 14.38 -23.70
CA LEU A 180 12.97 13.19 -22.98
C LEU A 180 14.50 13.07 -23.01
N THR A 181 15.14 13.36 -24.14
CA THR A 181 16.60 13.38 -24.27
C THR A 181 17.22 14.43 -23.35
N ARG A 182 16.70 15.67 -23.33
CA ARG A 182 17.16 16.74 -22.45
C ARG A 182 16.89 16.45 -20.97
N LEU A 183 15.81 15.73 -20.64
CA LEU A 183 15.50 15.27 -19.30
C LEU A 183 16.56 14.26 -18.82
N LEU A 184 16.85 13.25 -19.63
CA LEU A 184 17.83 12.22 -19.33
C LEU A 184 19.25 12.79 -19.25
N ALA A 185 19.61 13.73 -20.13
CA ALA A 185 20.90 14.42 -20.10
C ALA A 185 21.16 15.11 -18.75
N LYS A 186 20.15 15.73 -18.13
CA LYS A 186 20.27 16.31 -16.77
C LYS A 186 20.64 15.27 -15.71
N LEU A 187 20.26 14.02 -15.91
CA LEU A 187 20.56 12.90 -15.01
C LEU A 187 21.86 12.17 -15.34
N GLY A 188 22.61 12.61 -16.36
CA GLY A 188 23.85 11.96 -16.82
C GLY A 188 23.70 11.14 -18.11
N GLY A 189 22.55 11.24 -18.79
CA GLY A 189 22.27 10.49 -20.02
C GLY A 189 21.69 9.10 -19.75
N ILE A 190 21.19 8.46 -20.81
CA ILE A 190 20.57 7.12 -20.71
C ILE A 190 21.59 6.05 -20.30
N ASP A 191 22.85 6.20 -20.70
CA ASP A 191 23.93 5.24 -20.39
C ASP A 191 24.28 5.18 -18.89
N THR A 192 23.85 6.17 -18.10
CA THR A 192 23.93 6.12 -16.64
C THR A 192 23.02 5.03 -16.04
N PHE A 193 21.94 4.69 -16.74
CA PHE A 193 20.92 3.74 -16.29
C PHE A 193 20.94 2.42 -17.05
N VAL A 194 21.37 2.44 -18.32
CA VAL A 194 21.36 1.28 -19.22
C VAL A 194 22.72 1.11 -19.87
N ALA A 195 23.39 0.01 -19.54
CA ALA A 195 24.61 -0.41 -20.22
C ALA A 195 24.31 -1.13 -21.54
N LYS A 196 25.26 -1.05 -22.49
CA LYS A 196 25.15 -1.71 -23.79
C LYS A 196 24.93 -3.22 -23.62
N GLY A 197 23.95 -3.76 -24.35
CA GLY A 197 23.64 -5.20 -24.37
C GLY A 197 22.70 -5.67 -23.26
N GLN A 198 22.20 -4.77 -22.40
CA GLN A 198 21.21 -5.12 -21.37
C GLN A 198 19.81 -5.34 -21.93
N THR A 199 19.03 -6.15 -21.22
CA THR A 199 17.58 -6.32 -21.39
C THR A 199 16.86 -5.30 -20.51
N VAL A 200 16.12 -4.39 -21.14
CA VAL A 200 15.43 -3.30 -20.46
C VAL A 200 13.94 -3.55 -20.46
N VAL A 201 13.32 -3.55 -19.28
CA VAL A 201 11.86 -3.57 -19.14
C VAL A 201 11.34 -2.16 -18.91
N ILE A 202 10.40 -1.70 -19.73
CA ILE A 202 9.62 -0.49 -19.53
C ILE A 202 8.28 -0.90 -18.90
N LYS A 203 7.98 -0.36 -17.73
CA LYS A 203 6.70 -0.55 -17.04
C LYS A 203 5.84 0.71 -17.15
N PRO A 204 4.98 0.84 -18.18
CA PRO A 204 4.04 1.96 -18.28
C PRO A 204 2.95 1.86 -17.19
N ASN A 205 1.92 2.69 -17.29
CA ASN A 205 0.68 2.60 -16.53
C ASN A 205 -0.47 2.36 -17.53
N ILE A 206 -0.92 1.12 -17.67
CA ILE A 206 -2.10 0.75 -18.47
C ILE A 206 -3.09 0.05 -17.56
N VAL A 207 -4.12 0.79 -17.13
CA VAL A 207 -5.03 0.35 -16.05
C VAL A 207 -6.17 -0.51 -16.59
N SER A 208 -6.98 0.08 -17.47
CA SER A 208 -8.15 -0.54 -18.09
C SER A 208 -8.61 0.35 -19.25
N ASP A 209 -9.62 -0.12 -19.98
CA ASP A 209 -10.35 0.58 -21.05
C ASP A 209 -10.89 1.98 -20.71
N HIS A 210 -10.83 2.44 -19.45
CA HIS A 210 -11.33 3.76 -19.03
C HIS A 210 -10.55 4.91 -19.67
N GLY A 211 -9.32 4.64 -20.12
CA GLY A 211 -8.59 5.56 -20.97
C GLY A 211 -9.28 5.80 -22.32
N LEU A 212 -10.18 4.92 -22.76
CA LEU A 212 -10.97 5.07 -23.98
C LEU A 212 -12.46 5.14 -23.63
N LYS A 213 -12.99 6.35 -23.50
CA LYS A 213 -14.40 6.57 -23.16
C LYS A 213 -15.14 7.09 -24.40
N ASP A 214 -16.21 6.39 -24.78
CA ASP A 214 -17.05 6.73 -25.94
C ASP A 214 -16.24 6.80 -27.25
N GLY A 215 -15.26 5.90 -27.42
CA GLY A 215 -14.34 5.87 -28.56
C GLY A 215 -13.25 6.94 -28.55
N VAL A 216 -13.20 7.80 -27.51
CA VAL A 216 -12.23 8.90 -27.39
C VAL A 216 -11.20 8.60 -26.31
N LEU A 217 -9.93 8.69 -26.68
CA LEU A 217 -8.83 8.53 -25.74
C LEU A 217 -8.82 9.73 -24.77
N LYS A 218 -9.05 9.45 -23.48
CA LYS A 218 -8.97 10.40 -22.39
C LYS A 218 -7.52 10.45 -21.88
N PRO A 219 -6.82 11.58 -22.05
CA PRO A 219 -5.45 11.70 -21.60
C PRO A 219 -5.36 11.71 -20.06
N GLY A 220 -4.18 11.40 -19.52
CA GLY A 220 -3.94 11.38 -18.07
C GLY A 220 -4.43 10.14 -17.32
N ILE A 221 -5.01 9.15 -18.01
CA ILE A 221 -5.39 7.85 -17.41
C ILE A 221 -4.30 6.80 -17.64
N VAL A 222 -3.83 6.66 -18.88
CA VAL A 222 -2.79 5.72 -19.31
C VAL A 222 -1.54 6.50 -19.74
N THR A 223 -0.37 5.87 -19.64
CA THR A 223 0.87 6.45 -20.15
C THR A 223 0.75 6.73 -21.64
N ASP A 224 1.10 7.94 -22.05
CA ASP A 224 1.05 8.36 -23.45
C ASP A 224 2.04 7.53 -24.28
N ILE A 225 1.52 6.87 -25.32
CA ILE A 225 2.30 5.99 -26.18
C ILE A 225 3.49 6.73 -26.83
N ARG A 226 3.37 8.03 -27.10
CA ARG A 226 4.44 8.84 -27.70
C ARG A 226 5.66 8.93 -26.78
N VAL A 227 5.45 8.95 -25.46
CA VAL A 227 6.55 8.93 -24.47
C VAL A 227 7.22 7.56 -24.45
N VAL A 228 6.44 6.48 -24.53
CA VAL A 228 6.95 5.10 -24.61
C VAL A 228 7.75 4.89 -25.89
N GLN A 229 7.21 5.31 -27.03
CA GLN A 229 7.89 5.27 -28.32
C GLN A 229 9.23 6.01 -28.27
N ALA A 230 9.24 7.25 -27.79
CA ALA A 230 10.46 8.03 -27.65
C ALA A 230 11.51 7.32 -26.79
N LEU A 231 11.09 6.69 -25.68
CA LEU A 231 11.98 5.93 -24.83
C LEU A 231 12.52 4.66 -25.53
N VAL A 232 11.67 3.91 -26.24
CA VAL A 232 12.09 2.73 -27.02
C VAL A 232 13.14 3.14 -28.06
N GLU A 233 12.90 4.20 -28.82
CA GLU A 233 13.84 4.69 -29.84
C GLU A 233 15.19 5.11 -29.25
N LEU A 234 15.23 5.67 -28.04
CA LEU A 234 16.48 5.99 -27.33
C LEU A 234 17.21 4.74 -26.81
N LEU A 235 16.49 3.66 -26.53
CA LEU A 235 17.05 2.41 -26.02
C LEU A 235 17.53 1.46 -27.12
N LEU A 236 16.89 1.44 -28.29
CA LEU A 236 17.20 0.51 -29.39
C LEU A 236 18.70 0.45 -29.81
N PRO A 237 19.45 1.58 -29.84
CA PRO A 237 20.87 1.56 -30.18
C PRO A 237 21.75 0.87 -29.13
N ILE A 238 21.33 0.84 -27.86
CA ILE A 238 22.15 0.36 -26.73
C ILE A 238 21.66 -0.96 -26.14
N ALA A 239 20.34 -1.17 -26.07
CA ALA A 239 19.74 -2.34 -25.47
C ALA A 239 19.82 -3.56 -26.40
N LYS A 240 19.98 -4.74 -25.81
CA LYS A 240 19.82 -6.02 -26.50
C LYS A 240 18.35 -6.31 -26.78
N GLN A 241 17.49 -6.00 -25.82
CA GLN A 241 16.05 -6.26 -25.86
C GLN A 241 15.34 -5.15 -25.06
N VAL A 242 14.24 -4.64 -25.60
CA VAL A 242 13.34 -3.70 -24.92
C VAL A 242 11.99 -4.38 -24.75
N ILE A 243 11.57 -4.59 -23.50
CA ILE A 243 10.33 -5.27 -23.18
C ILE A 243 9.38 -4.24 -22.56
N ILE A 244 8.23 -4.01 -23.17
CA ILE A 244 7.17 -3.21 -22.57
C ILE A 244 6.25 -4.18 -21.82
N ALA A 245 6.28 -4.11 -20.50
CA ALA A 245 5.61 -5.08 -19.65
C ALA A 245 4.59 -4.40 -18.73
N GLU A 246 3.38 -4.91 -18.70
CA GLU A 246 2.29 -4.41 -17.85
C GLU A 246 1.39 -5.55 -17.43
N GLY A 247 0.70 -5.40 -16.30
CA GLY A 247 -0.45 -6.22 -15.96
C GLY A 247 -1.63 -5.29 -15.73
N SER A 248 -2.56 -5.24 -16.68
CA SER A 248 -3.80 -4.45 -16.52
C SER A 248 -4.57 -4.88 -15.27
N SER A 249 -5.54 -4.05 -14.86
CA SER A 249 -6.31 -4.24 -13.62
C SER A 249 -6.82 -5.68 -13.45
N ILE A 250 -6.86 -6.15 -12.19
CA ILE A 250 -7.16 -7.53 -11.75
C ILE A 250 -8.37 -8.14 -12.48
N ASN A 251 -9.32 -7.31 -12.89
CA ASN A 251 -10.63 -7.75 -13.31
C ASN A 251 -11.01 -7.30 -14.73
N ARG A 252 -10.10 -6.75 -15.54
CA ARG A 252 -10.52 -6.13 -16.81
C ARG A 252 -9.51 -6.34 -17.91
N SER A 253 -9.97 -7.08 -18.93
CA SER A 253 -9.32 -7.35 -20.20
C SER A 253 -7.94 -8.01 -20.07
N GLU A 254 -7.69 -9.03 -20.89
CA GLU A 254 -6.32 -9.51 -21.12
C GLU A 254 -5.41 -8.29 -21.42
N THR A 255 -4.23 -8.19 -20.80
CA THR A 255 -3.36 -7.02 -20.99
C THR A 255 -3.05 -6.82 -22.47
N ALA A 256 -2.98 -7.91 -23.24
CA ALA A 256 -2.89 -7.90 -24.70
C ALA A 256 -3.98 -7.03 -25.37
N LYS A 257 -5.24 -7.12 -24.93
CA LYS A 257 -6.34 -6.27 -25.43
C LYS A 257 -6.09 -4.81 -25.12
N MET A 258 -5.52 -4.49 -23.95
CA MET A 258 -5.18 -3.12 -23.59
C MET A 258 -3.99 -2.59 -24.39
N PHE A 259 -2.98 -3.42 -24.66
CA PHE A 259 -1.90 -3.03 -25.56
C PHE A 259 -2.43 -2.67 -26.95
N ALA A 260 -3.27 -3.51 -27.55
CA ALA A 260 -3.89 -3.23 -28.84
C ALA A 260 -4.77 -1.96 -28.78
N LEU A 261 -5.61 -1.84 -27.74
CA LEU A 261 -6.51 -0.69 -27.56
C LEU A 261 -5.78 0.65 -27.54
N TYR A 262 -4.62 0.69 -26.89
CA TYR A 262 -3.80 1.91 -26.76
C TYR A 262 -2.70 2.01 -27.81
N GLY A 263 -2.62 1.06 -28.76
CA GLY A 263 -1.69 1.08 -29.89
C GLY A 263 -0.26 0.64 -29.56
N TYR A 264 -0.01 0.04 -28.39
CA TYR A 264 1.32 -0.38 -27.96
C TYR A 264 1.88 -1.53 -28.80
N ASP A 265 1.00 -2.30 -29.45
CA ASP A 265 1.34 -3.32 -30.44
C ASP A 265 2.23 -2.77 -31.56
N ARG A 266 1.93 -1.56 -32.04
CA ARG A 266 2.71 -0.86 -33.08
C ARG A 266 4.13 -0.51 -32.66
N LEU A 267 4.44 -0.49 -31.36
CA LEU A 267 5.81 -0.25 -30.90
C LEU A 267 6.74 -1.42 -31.20
N VAL A 268 6.19 -2.62 -31.40
CA VAL A 268 6.97 -3.80 -31.83
C VAL A 268 7.55 -3.57 -33.22
N ASP A 269 6.85 -2.84 -34.09
CA ASP A 269 7.27 -2.57 -35.47
C ASP A 269 8.53 -1.71 -35.58
N LEU A 270 8.92 -1.01 -34.50
CA LEU A 270 10.16 -0.23 -34.45
C LEU A 270 11.41 -1.13 -34.59
N ASP A 271 11.38 -2.33 -34.01
CA ASP A 271 12.36 -3.39 -34.23
C ASP A 271 11.78 -4.73 -33.71
N PRO A 272 11.13 -5.54 -34.56
CA PRO A 272 10.48 -6.78 -34.15
C PRO A 272 11.44 -7.83 -33.54
N LYS A 273 12.75 -7.68 -33.74
CA LYS A 273 13.75 -8.58 -33.14
C LYS A 273 14.09 -8.18 -31.71
N LYS A 274 13.97 -6.89 -31.37
CA LYS A 274 14.36 -6.34 -30.06
C LYS A 274 13.21 -5.90 -29.17
N VAL A 275 12.07 -5.46 -29.73
CA VAL A 275 10.94 -4.94 -28.96
C VAL A 275 9.90 -6.02 -28.72
N LYS A 276 9.41 -6.16 -27.48
CA LYS A 276 8.38 -7.13 -27.10
C LYS A 276 7.35 -6.53 -26.17
N LEU A 277 6.13 -7.04 -26.24
CA LEU A 277 5.10 -6.80 -25.24
C LEU A 277 4.99 -8.02 -24.32
N VAL A 278 4.84 -7.80 -23.01
CA VAL A 278 4.64 -8.87 -22.03
C VAL A 278 3.46 -8.54 -21.13
N ASP A 279 2.54 -9.51 -21.02
CA ASP A 279 1.47 -9.49 -20.02
C ASP A 279 1.98 -10.08 -18.70
N LEU A 280 2.17 -9.22 -17.71
CA LEU A 280 2.63 -9.58 -16.37
C LEU A 280 1.55 -10.33 -15.56
N ASN A 281 0.27 -10.28 -15.98
CA ASN A 281 -0.78 -11.03 -15.30
C ASN A 281 -0.70 -12.54 -15.58
N THR A 282 -0.12 -12.93 -16.72
CA THR A 282 -0.02 -14.32 -17.18
C THR A 282 1.43 -14.83 -17.27
N ASP A 283 2.39 -14.01 -16.85
CA ASP A 283 3.80 -14.39 -16.81
C ASP A 283 4.07 -15.52 -15.79
N LYS A 284 5.17 -16.24 -15.99
CA LYS A 284 5.71 -17.16 -14.99
C LYS A 284 6.07 -16.36 -13.74
N LEU A 285 5.80 -16.95 -12.59
CA LEU A 285 6.02 -16.30 -11.30
C LEU A 285 7.18 -16.93 -10.54
N ILE A 286 7.94 -16.10 -9.82
CA ILE A 286 8.95 -16.53 -8.86
C ILE A 286 8.64 -15.94 -7.49
N GLU A 287 8.73 -16.76 -6.45
CA GLU A 287 8.56 -16.30 -5.07
C GLU A 287 9.83 -15.62 -4.56
N LYS A 288 9.66 -14.45 -3.94
CA LYS A 288 10.74 -13.67 -3.34
C LYS A 288 10.39 -13.30 -1.90
N PRO A 289 11.34 -13.39 -0.97
CA PRO A 289 11.14 -12.94 0.41
C PRO A 289 11.01 -11.42 0.46
N VAL A 290 10.04 -10.93 1.23
CA VAL A 290 9.89 -9.50 1.53
C VAL A 290 10.82 -9.15 2.68
N PRO A 291 11.72 -8.16 2.54
CA PRO A 291 12.58 -7.73 3.63
C PRO A 291 11.78 -7.35 4.88
N ALA A 292 12.21 -7.88 6.03
CA ALA A 292 11.56 -7.71 7.33
C ALA A 292 10.09 -8.18 7.42
N GLY A 293 9.58 -8.89 6.40
CA GLY A 293 8.31 -9.62 6.44
C GLY A 293 7.09 -8.76 6.80
N LYS A 294 7.13 -7.45 6.53
CA LYS A 294 6.08 -6.52 6.97
C LYS A 294 4.76 -6.84 6.28
N ARG A 295 3.79 -7.38 7.03
CA ARG A 295 2.47 -7.91 6.58
C ARG A 295 2.53 -9.18 5.75
N MET A 296 3.56 -9.35 4.95
CA MET A 296 3.76 -10.52 4.10
C MET A 296 5.22 -10.94 4.17
N ARG A 297 5.47 -12.24 4.34
CA ARG A 297 6.84 -12.81 4.39
C ARG A 297 7.47 -12.95 3.02
N SER A 298 6.67 -13.24 2.01
CA SER A 298 7.09 -13.41 0.63
C SER A 298 5.97 -12.97 -0.32
N ARG A 299 6.34 -12.75 -1.58
CA ARG A 299 5.41 -12.48 -2.68
C ARG A 299 5.92 -13.10 -3.96
N LYS A 300 5.01 -13.46 -4.85
CA LYS A 300 5.31 -13.92 -6.20
C LYS A 300 5.40 -12.73 -7.15
N ILE A 301 6.50 -12.60 -7.87
CA ILE A 301 6.70 -11.57 -8.91
C ILE A 301 6.85 -12.20 -10.29
N PRO A 302 6.48 -11.50 -11.38
CA PRO A 302 6.74 -11.95 -12.73
C PRO A 302 8.24 -12.15 -13.01
N VAL A 303 8.59 -13.28 -13.65
CA VAL A 303 9.96 -13.64 -14.01
C VAL A 303 10.56 -12.62 -14.99
N THR A 304 9.74 -11.99 -15.83
CA THR A 304 10.20 -10.90 -16.71
C THR A 304 10.82 -9.75 -15.93
N LEU A 305 10.28 -9.40 -14.76
CA LEU A 305 10.82 -8.34 -13.92
C LEU A 305 12.04 -8.80 -13.13
N ASP A 306 12.06 -10.06 -12.67
CA ASP A 306 13.20 -10.62 -11.94
C ASP A 306 14.45 -10.78 -12.81
N LYS A 307 14.26 -11.14 -14.08
CA LYS A 307 15.36 -11.36 -15.04
C LYS A 307 15.77 -10.10 -15.80
N ALA A 308 15.09 -8.98 -15.61
CA ALA A 308 15.44 -7.73 -16.26
C ALA A 308 16.79 -7.22 -15.72
N ASP A 309 17.68 -6.80 -16.63
CA ASP A 309 18.91 -6.11 -16.22
C ASP A 309 18.58 -4.69 -15.72
N VAL A 310 17.60 -4.04 -16.37
CA VAL A 310 17.11 -2.70 -16.03
C VAL A 310 15.59 -2.65 -16.13
N ILE A 311 14.96 -2.01 -15.15
CA ILE A 311 13.55 -1.68 -15.13
C ILE A 311 13.41 -0.16 -15.12
N ILE A 312 12.66 0.36 -16.10
CA ILE A 312 12.26 1.76 -16.20
C ILE A 312 10.76 1.86 -15.89
N ASN A 313 10.42 2.51 -14.78
CA ASN A 313 9.03 2.71 -14.36
C ASN A 313 8.49 4.00 -14.98
N LEU A 314 7.34 3.95 -15.67
CA LEU A 314 6.81 5.04 -16.49
C LEU A 314 5.34 5.38 -16.11
N PRO A 315 5.08 5.84 -14.87
CA PRO A 315 3.74 6.25 -14.41
C PRO A 315 3.23 7.55 -15.05
N VAL A 316 1.94 7.83 -14.85
CA VAL A 316 1.30 9.12 -15.20
C VAL A 316 1.19 10.03 -13.97
N LEU A 317 1.30 11.34 -14.16
CA LEU A 317 1.13 12.35 -13.10
C LEU A 317 -0.34 12.50 -12.67
N LYS A 318 -0.86 11.66 -11.76
CA LYS A 318 -2.28 11.72 -11.38
C LYS A 318 -2.60 11.59 -9.90
N ASN A 319 -3.72 12.19 -9.50
CA ASN A 319 -4.36 12.01 -8.20
C ASN A 319 -4.88 10.58 -8.03
N HIS A 320 -5.09 10.18 -6.77
CA HIS A 320 -5.78 8.95 -6.44
C HIS A 320 -6.66 9.12 -5.20
N PHE A 321 -7.95 8.78 -5.29
CA PHE A 321 -8.92 9.02 -4.21
C PHE A 321 -8.51 8.43 -2.84
N ALA A 322 -7.86 7.27 -2.82
CA ALA A 322 -7.36 6.63 -1.59
C ALA A 322 -5.88 6.92 -1.25
N ALA A 323 -4.98 6.86 -2.24
CA ALA A 323 -3.52 6.99 -2.02
C ALA A 323 -3.01 8.45 -2.09
N ILE A 324 -3.92 9.42 -2.29
CA ILE A 324 -3.67 10.84 -2.58
C ILE A 324 -3.09 11.06 -3.98
N ALA A 325 -2.05 10.31 -4.35
CA ALA A 325 -1.43 10.33 -5.67
C ALA A 325 -1.19 8.91 -6.19
N SER A 326 -1.14 8.76 -7.51
CA SER A 326 -0.74 7.55 -8.22
C SER A 326 0.43 7.87 -9.13
N LEU A 327 1.64 7.58 -8.65
CA LEU A 327 2.90 7.92 -9.29
C LEU A 327 3.83 6.69 -9.27
N ALA A 328 5.13 6.87 -9.04
CA ALA A 328 6.13 5.82 -9.10
C ALA A 328 5.84 4.67 -8.13
N ILE A 329 5.57 4.98 -6.86
CA ILE A 329 5.43 3.94 -5.84
C ILE A 329 4.24 3.05 -6.16
N LYS A 330 3.11 3.69 -6.47
CA LYS A 330 1.85 3.01 -6.73
C LYS A 330 1.80 2.29 -8.08
N ASN A 331 2.53 2.73 -9.09
CA ASN A 331 2.48 2.14 -10.43
C ASN A 331 2.96 0.68 -10.48
N LEU A 332 3.90 0.29 -9.60
CA LEU A 332 4.36 -1.09 -9.52
C LEU A 332 3.30 -2.05 -8.97
N GLN A 333 2.20 -1.58 -8.40
CA GLN A 333 1.03 -2.43 -8.12
C GLN A 333 0.51 -3.07 -9.41
N GLY A 334 0.56 -2.36 -10.56
CA GLY A 334 0.20 -2.92 -11.86
C GLY A 334 1.13 -4.06 -12.31
N ALA A 335 2.36 -4.08 -11.80
CA ALA A 335 3.36 -5.09 -12.14
C ALA A 335 3.16 -6.43 -11.44
N MET A 336 2.30 -6.49 -10.40
CA MET A 336 2.02 -7.73 -9.67
C MET A 336 0.92 -8.55 -10.38
N PRO A 337 0.95 -9.89 -10.31
CA PRO A 337 -0.12 -10.71 -10.89
C PRO A 337 -1.45 -10.54 -10.12
N PRO A 338 -2.59 -10.99 -10.69
CA PRO A 338 -3.93 -10.73 -10.14
C PRO A 338 -4.10 -11.11 -8.66
N LEU A 339 -3.72 -12.33 -8.27
CA LEU A 339 -3.80 -12.79 -6.87
C LEU A 339 -2.98 -11.92 -5.93
N GLU A 340 -1.77 -11.56 -6.34
CA GLU A 340 -0.88 -10.70 -5.56
C GLU A 340 -1.45 -9.29 -5.39
N LYS A 341 -2.09 -8.76 -6.43
CA LYS A 341 -2.79 -7.48 -6.34
C LYS A 341 -3.95 -7.54 -5.34
N TYR A 342 -4.71 -8.63 -5.33
CA TYR A 342 -5.80 -8.87 -4.36
C TYR A 342 -5.26 -9.02 -2.93
N MET A 343 -4.20 -9.81 -2.75
CA MET A 343 -3.52 -9.98 -1.45
C MET A 343 -2.98 -8.66 -0.89
N SER A 344 -2.51 -7.72 -1.73
CA SER A 344 -2.13 -6.37 -1.27
C SER A 344 -3.28 -5.71 -0.50
N HIS A 345 -4.52 -5.83 -0.99
CA HIS A 345 -5.70 -5.31 -0.31
C HIS A 345 -6.05 -6.09 0.95
N PHE A 346 -5.85 -7.41 0.95
CA PHE A 346 -6.16 -8.23 2.11
C PHE A 346 -5.22 -7.96 3.30
N PHE A 347 -3.90 -7.95 3.05
CA PHE A 347 -2.86 -7.84 4.08
C PHE A 347 -2.36 -6.41 4.35
N GLY A 348 -3.06 -5.38 3.89
CA GLY A 348 -2.65 -3.98 4.11
C GLY A 348 -1.95 -3.37 2.90
N LEU A 349 -2.73 -2.64 2.11
CA LEU A 349 -2.33 -2.10 0.81
C LEU A 349 -1.12 -1.19 0.91
N TRP A 350 -1.12 -0.25 1.85
CA TRP A 350 -0.08 0.78 1.92
C TRP A 350 1.31 0.21 2.19
N GLN A 351 1.42 -0.74 3.12
CA GLN A 351 2.70 -1.42 3.36
C GLN A 351 3.07 -2.33 2.18
N ASN A 352 2.10 -3.01 1.57
CA ASN A 352 2.38 -3.87 0.43
C ASN A 352 2.85 -3.11 -0.81
N LEU A 353 2.41 -1.86 -1.03
CA LEU A 353 3.00 -1.00 -2.05
C LEU A 353 4.49 -0.73 -1.80
N VAL A 354 4.89 -0.56 -0.53
CA VAL A 354 6.30 -0.42 -0.16
C VAL A 354 7.06 -1.74 -0.33
N ASN A 355 6.45 -2.86 0.06
CA ASN A 355 7.04 -4.19 -0.12
C ASN A 355 7.36 -4.49 -1.59
N ILE A 356 6.50 -4.08 -2.52
CA ILE A 356 6.75 -4.26 -3.97
C ILE A 356 8.05 -3.58 -4.40
N HIS A 357 8.36 -2.39 -3.88
CA HIS A 357 9.61 -1.66 -4.20
C HIS A 357 10.87 -2.33 -3.65
N HIS A 358 10.74 -3.20 -2.64
CA HIS A 358 11.86 -4.04 -2.22
C HIS A 358 12.14 -5.19 -3.19
N LEU A 359 11.11 -5.67 -3.90
CA LEU A 359 11.19 -6.82 -4.80
C LEU A 359 11.46 -6.41 -6.25
N ILE A 360 10.79 -5.36 -6.72
CA ILE A 360 10.90 -4.79 -8.06
C ILE A 360 11.56 -3.42 -7.88
N LYS A 361 12.80 -3.28 -8.40
CA LYS A 361 13.64 -2.10 -8.17
C LYS A 361 13.92 -1.37 -9.49
N PRO A 362 13.07 -0.41 -9.89
CA PRO A 362 13.37 0.44 -11.04
C PRO A 362 14.66 1.23 -10.84
N GLN A 363 15.54 1.19 -11.83
CA GLN A 363 16.77 2.01 -11.86
C GLN A 363 16.46 3.44 -12.29
N LEU A 364 15.36 3.62 -13.02
CA LEU A 364 14.88 4.92 -13.47
C LEU A 364 13.36 4.96 -13.38
N THR A 365 12.82 6.05 -12.84
CA THR A 365 11.41 6.40 -12.99
C THR A 365 11.30 7.65 -13.84
N ILE A 366 10.38 7.64 -14.80
CA ILE A 366 9.98 8.80 -15.59
C ILE A 366 8.47 8.97 -15.39
N ILE A 367 8.01 10.09 -14.87
CA ILE A 367 6.59 10.41 -14.80
C ILE A 367 6.20 11.12 -16.10
N ASP A 368 5.26 10.53 -16.82
CA ASP A 368 4.51 11.17 -17.88
C ASP A 368 3.56 12.23 -17.29
N GLY A 369 3.92 13.49 -17.51
CA GLY A 369 3.10 14.65 -17.18
C GLY A 369 2.77 15.47 -18.43
N LEU A 370 2.66 14.86 -19.62
CA LEU A 370 2.12 15.58 -20.78
C LEU A 370 0.71 16.08 -20.44
N CYS A 371 -0.12 15.15 -19.98
CA CYS A 371 -1.39 15.41 -19.35
C CYS A 371 -1.52 14.54 -18.10
N GLY A 372 -1.67 15.18 -16.95
CA GLY A 372 -1.99 14.50 -15.70
C GLY A 372 -3.50 14.27 -15.53
N GLN A 373 -3.89 13.81 -14.35
CA GLN A 373 -5.30 13.69 -13.97
C GLN A 373 -5.52 14.17 -12.53
N GLU A 374 -6.47 15.08 -12.34
CA GLU A 374 -6.90 15.57 -11.03
C GLU A 374 -8.29 15.03 -10.63
N ASP A 375 -8.80 15.45 -9.48
CA ASP A 375 -10.08 15.04 -8.90
C ASP A 375 -10.13 13.52 -8.61
N PHE A 376 -11.20 12.83 -9.02
CA PHE A 376 -11.51 11.45 -8.65
C PHE A 376 -10.75 10.39 -9.49
N GLY A 377 -9.43 10.51 -9.55
CA GLY A 377 -8.53 9.50 -10.12
C GLY A 377 -8.51 8.20 -9.29
N PRO A 378 -8.11 7.06 -9.88
CA PRO A 378 -7.14 6.98 -10.99
C PRO A 378 -7.72 6.72 -12.39
N VAL A 379 -9.05 6.59 -12.51
CA VAL A 379 -9.74 6.30 -13.80
C VAL A 379 -10.96 7.18 -14.07
N SER A 380 -11.41 7.96 -13.08
CA SER A 380 -12.61 8.80 -13.18
C SER A 380 -12.33 10.27 -12.86
N GLY A 381 -11.05 10.66 -12.92
CA GLY A 381 -10.63 12.05 -12.70
C GLY A 381 -10.68 12.88 -13.99
N THR A 382 -10.38 14.16 -13.85
CA THR A 382 -10.38 15.13 -14.95
C THR A 382 -8.96 15.30 -15.51
N PRO A 383 -8.76 15.24 -16.83
CA PRO A 383 -7.45 15.51 -17.42
C PRO A 383 -6.93 16.90 -17.08
N LYS A 384 -5.62 17.02 -16.89
CA LYS A 384 -4.94 18.28 -16.57
C LYS A 384 -3.65 18.39 -17.35
N THR A 385 -3.64 19.21 -18.39
CA THR A 385 -2.44 19.44 -19.20
C THR A 385 -1.35 20.08 -18.36
N MET A 386 -0.19 19.44 -18.33
CA MET A 386 0.95 19.88 -17.54
C MET A 386 2.16 20.20 -18.43
N ASN A 387 2.31 19.52 -19.58
CA ASN A 387 3.43 19.69 -20.51
C ASN A 387 4.79 19.46 -19.83
N LEU A 388 4.90 18.40 -19.02
CA LEU A 388 6.08 18.12 -18.22
C LEU A 388 6.49 16.65 -18.30
N LEU A 389 7.79 16.41 -18.17
CA LEU A 389 8.33 15.11 -17.79
C LEU A 389 9.14 15.28 -16.49
N ILE A 390 9.08 14.30 -15.60
CA ILE A 390 9.83 14.31 -14.33
C ILE A 390 10.55 12.98 -14.21
N ALA A 391 11.85 12.95 -13.92
CA ALA A 391 12.59 11.70 -13.82
C ALA A 391 13.64 11.66 -12.70
N GLY A 392 13.95 10.46 -12.23
CA GLY A 392 14.99 10.23 -11.23
C GLY A 392 15.16 8.76 -10.90
N ALA A 393 16.25 8.43 -10.21
CA ALA A 393 16.58 7.05 -9.84
C ALA A 393 15.80 6.55 -8.62
N ASN A 394 15.49 7.45 -7.67
CA ASN A 394 14.79 7.09 -6.44
C ASN A 394 13.29 7.39 -6.53
N PRO A 395 12.40 6.39 -6.46
CA PRO A 395 10.96 6.59 -6.65
C PRO A 395 10.32 7.45 -5.54
N VAL A 396 10.84 7.42 -4.31
CA VAL A 396 10.32 8.26 -3.21
C VAL A 396 10.64 9.73 -3.47
N ALA A 397 11.86 10.05 -3.93
CA ALA A 397 12.26 11.41 -4.27
C ALA A 397 11.50 11.94 -5.49
N VAL A 398 11.28 11.07 -6.50
CA VAL A 398 10.48 11.39 -7.70
C VAL A 398 9.03 11.68 -7.32
N ASP A 399 8.38 10.81 -6.53
CA ASP A 399 7.01 11.02 -6.05
C ASP A 399 6.90 12.28 -5.18
N ALA A 400 7.85 12.51 -4.27
CA ALA A 400 7.86 13.70 -3.43
C ALA A 400 8.04 15.01 -4.22
N THR A 401 8.74 14.96 -5.36
CA THR A 401 8.89 16.11 -6.26
C THR A 401 7.62 16.33 -7.07
N ALA A 402 7.09 15.28 -7.69
CA ALA A 402 5.87 15.34 -8.49
C ALA A 402 4.64 15.74 -7.65
N MET A 403 4.51 15.22 -6.43
CA MET A 403 3.46 15.66 -5.50
C MET A 403 3.52 17.16 -5.25
N ARG A 404 4.71 17.74 -5.05
CA ARG A 404 4.84 19.19 -4.87
C ARG A 404 4.49 19.99 -6.12
N VAL A 405 4.82 19.47 -7.30
CA VAL A 405 4.37 20.03 -8.59
C VAL A 405 2.84 20.04 -8.67
N MET A 406 2.17 19.00 -8.15
CA MET A 406 0.70 18.91 -8.06
C MET A 406 0.10 19.73 -6.90
N GLY A 407 0.92 20.38 -6.08
CA GLY A 407 0.48 21.11 -4.89
C GLY A 407 0.14 20.25 -3.67
N LEU A 408 0.64 19.02 -3.62
CA LEU A 408 0.44 18.04 -2.55
C LEU A 408 1.64 17.95 -1.59
N GLU A 409 1.36 17.67 -0.32
CA GLU A 409 2.39 17.34 0.67
C GLU A 409 2.77 15.86 0.59
N PRO A 410 4.06 15.51 0.39
CA PRO A 410 4.48 14.11 0.23
C PRO A 410 4.09 13.19 1.39
N SER A 411 4.13 13.69 2.63
CA SER A 411 3.73 12.93 3.82
C SER A 411 2.23 12.65 3.90
N ALA A 412 1.39 13.28 3.07
CA ALA A 412 -0.03 13.01 3.03
C ALA A 412 -0.36 11.70 2.29
N SER A 413 0.51 11.23 1.37
CA SER A 413 0.33 9.94 0.70
C SER A 413 0.83 8.81 1.60
N PRO A 414 -0.04 7.88 2.04
CA PRO A 414 0.37 6.78 2.91
C PRO A 414 1.55 5.94 2.38
N PRO A 415 1.57 5.48 1.10
CA PRO A 415 2.70 4.68 0.62
C PRO A 415 4.01 5.47 0.54
N VAL A 416 3.99 6.73 0.10
CA VAL A 416 5.18 7.60 0.06
C VAL A 416 5.72 7.83 1.47
N PHE A 417 4.84 8.14 2.41
CA PHE A 417 5.21 8.36 3.81
C PHE A 417 5.78 7.10 4.45
N LEU A 418 5.18 5.93 4.24
CA LEU A 418 5.70 4.66 4.77
C LEU A 418 7.05 4.29 4.15
N ALA A 419 7.27 4.51 2.85
CA ALA A 419 8.56 4.27 2.20
C ALA A 419 9.66 5.19 2.80
N TYR A 420 9.33 6.47 3.02
CA TYR A 420 10.21 7.42 3.70
C TYR A 420 10.53 6.99 5.14
N MET A 421 9.52 6.60 5.93
CA MET A 421 9.70 6.15 7.31
C MET A 421 10.55 4.89 7.41
N GLN A 422 10.63 4.10 6.33
CA GLN A 422 11.44 2.89 6.21
C GLN A 422 12.82 3.16 5.58
N GLY A 423 13.15 4.41 5.26
CA GLY A 423 14.45 4.80 4.74
C GLY A 423 14.69 4.42 3.28
N LEU A 424 13.63 4.23 2.48
CA LEU A 424 13.77 3.92 1.04
C LEU A 424 14.11 5.13 0.17
N GLY A 425 13.86 6.33 0.67
CA GLY A 425 14.23 7.57 0.00
C GLY A 425 13.75 8.79 0.77
N PRO A 426 14.25 9.98 0.42
CA PRO A 426 13.94 11.19 1.14
C PRO A 426 12.63 11.81 0.65
N ILE A 427 11.92 12.49 1.55
CA ILE A 427 10.87 13.43 1.14
C ILE A 427 11.30 14.87 1.37
N GLU A 428 12.32 15.13 2.17
CA GLU A 428 12.74 16.47 2.56
C GLU A 428 13.41 17.21 1.40
N LYS A 429 12.99 18.46 1.16
CA LYS A 429 13.49 19.29 0.05
C LYS A 429 15.02 19.38 0.00
N LYS A 430 15.68 19.52 1.16
CA LYS A 430 17.16 19.61 1.24
C LYS A 430 17.91 18.36 0.77
N GLN A 431 17.23 17.20 0.75
CA GLN A 431 17.78 15.93 0.31
C GLN A 431 17.42 15.59 -1.15
N ILE A 432 16.71 16.49 -1.85
CA ILE A 432 16.32 16.32 -3.24
C ILE A 432 16.83 17.52 -4.04
N LYS A 433 17.86 17.30 -4.86
CA LYS A 433 18.36 18.28 -5.81
C LYS A 433 17.49 18.23 -7.07
N VAL A 434 16.67 19.25 -7.27
CA VAL A 434 15.87 19.42 -8.50
C VAL A 434 16.77 19.98 -9.61
N LEU A 435 16.72 19.36 -10.79
CA LEU A 435 17.44 19.77 -11.99
C LEU A 435 16.44 20.22 -13.07
N GLY A 436 16.74 21.31 -13.79
CA GLY A 436 15.78 21.93 -14.71
C GLY A 436 14.93 23.01 -14.03
N PRO A 437 13.71 23.30 -14.52
CA PRO A 437 12.85 24.33 -13.94
C PRO A 437 12.57 24.08 -12.46
N ALA A 438 12.50 25.16 -11.67
CA ALA A 438 12.14 25.06 -10.27
C ALA A 438 10.68 24.61 -10.12
N ILE A 439 10.37 23.85 -9.06
CA ILE A 439 9.00 23.39 -8.78
C ILE A 439 8.01 24.56 -8.81
N THR A 440 8.38 25.72 -8.27
CA THR A 440 7.52 26.92 -8.25
C THR A 440 7.13 27.43 -9.64
N GLN A 441 7.95 27.17 -10.67
CA GLN A 441 7.71 27.61 -12.05
C GLN A 441 6.80 26.66 -12.83
N VAL A 442 6.60 25.44 -12.34
CA VAL A 442 5.82 24.39 -13.01
C VAL A 442 4.66 23.87 -12.15
N ARG A 443 4.53 24.38 -10.93
CA ARG A 443 3.53 23.94 -9.96
C ARG A 443 2.14 24.33 -10.44
N GLN A 444 1.25 23.36 -10.49
CA GLN A 444 -0.19 23.57 -10.63
C GLN A 444 -0.90 22.80 -9.52
N VAL A 445 -1.81 23.45 -8.81
CA VAL A 445 -2.58 22.78 -7.74
C VAL A 445 -3.60 21.86 -8.39
N PHE A 446 -3.54 20.57 -8.09
CA PHE A 446 -4.51 19.58 -8.57
C PHE A 446 -5.73 19.59 -7.66
N LYS A 447 -6.92 19.70 -8.25
CA LYS A 447 -8.19 19.57 -7.54
C LYS A 447 -8.24 18.22 -6.82
N GLN A 448 -8.45 18.22 -5.51
CA GLN A 448 -8.53 16.98 -4.74
C GLN A 448 -9.95 16.38 -4.79
N PRO A 449 -10.08 15.05 -4.74
CA PRO A 449 -11.39 14.40 -4.74
C PRO A 449 -12.17 14.69 -3.47
N GLN A 450 -13.47 14.96 -3.61
CA GLN A 450 -14.38 15.08 -2.48
C GLN A 450 -14.84 13.69 -2.00
N ILE A 451 -14.39 13.29 -0.81
CA ILE A 451 -14.73 11.98 -0.23
C ILE A 451 -15.93 12.12 0.70
N ASP A 452 -17.12 11.84 0.16
CA ASP A 452 -18.38 11.79 0.91
C ASP A 452 -18.75 10.37 1.33
N VAL A 453 -18.64 10.09 2.62
CA VAL A 453 -19.01 8.81 3.27
C VAL A 453 -20.31 8.92 4.09
N ARG A 454 -21.16 9.92 3.84
CA ARG A 454 -22.49 9.98 4.47
C ARG A 454 -23.37 8.86 3.91
N GLY A 455 -24.07 8.17 4.80
CA GLY A 455 -25.09 7.20 4.42
C GLY A 455 -26.42 7.88 4.06
N GLY A 456 -27.43 7.08 3.79
CA GLY A 456 -28.79 7.54 3.50
C GLY A 456 -29.70 7.51 4.72
N LYS A 457 -31.01 7.62 4.50
CA LYS A 457 -32.05 7.64 5.54
C LYS A 457 -31.87 6.57 6.65
N ASP A 458 -31.77 5.29 6.27
CA ASP A 458 -31.69 4.16 7.20
C ASP A 458 -30.30 3.50 7.25
N LEU A 459 -29.31 4.07 6.55
CA LEU A 459 -27.93 3.60 6.51
C LEU A 459 -27.01 4.60 7.21
N ARG A 460 -26.41 4.20 8.32
CA ARG A 460 -25.50 5.05 9.12
C ARG A 460 -24.06 4.61 8.93
N ILE A 461 -23.15 5.60 8.84
CA ILE A 461 -21.72 5.35 8.63
C ILE A 461 -20.93 5.88 9.83
N HIS A 462 -20.19 4.98 10.46
CA HIS A 462 -19.36 5.24 11.63
C HIS A 462 -17.89 5.26 11.21
N SER A 463 -17.44 6.42 10.74
CA SER A 463 -16.15 6.53 10.05
C SER A 463 -14.92 6.78 10.93
N GLY A 464 -15.11 6.97 12.25
CA GLY A 464 -14.06 7.08 13.27
C GLY A 464 -12.77 7.78 12.80
N GLU A 465 -11.64 7.22 13.18
CA GLU A 465 -10.32 7.57 12.64
C GLU A 465 -9.95 6.68 11.44
N ALA A 466 -10.88 6.41 10.52
CA ALA A 466 -10.57 5.61 9.33
C ALA A 466 -9.57 6.32 8.40
N CYS A 467 -8.61 5.56 7.85
CA CYS A 467 -7.66 6.10 6.88
C CYS A 467 -8.31 6.42 5.53
N SER A 468 -7.59 7.18 4.68
CA SER A 468 -8.03 7.54 3.31
C SER A 468 -8.40 6.33 2.44
N GLY A 469 -7.80 5.17 2.70
CA GLY A 469 -8.13 3.90 2.06
C GLY A 469 -9.59 3.52 2.24
N CYS A 470 -10.00 3.19 3.47
CA CYS A 470 -11.37 2.73 3.72
C CYS A 470 -12.40 3.81 3.36
N ARG A 471 -12.13 5.09 3.67
CA ARG A 471 -13.05 6.19 3.33
C ARG A 471 -13.23 6.34 1.83
N GLY A 472 -12.13 6.29 1.07
CA GLY A 472 -12.15 6.43 -0.38
C GLY A 472 -12.88 5.28 -1.07
N TYR A 473 -12.59 4.03 -0.69
CA TYR A 473 -13.26 2.86 -1.25
C TYR A 473 -14.74 2.77 -0.84
N LEU A 474 -15.10 3.17 0.37
CA LEU A 474 -16.51 3.25 0.77
C LEU A 474 -17.25 4.33 -0.02
N HIS A 475 -16.66 5.54 -0.15
CA HIS A 475 -17.23 6.61 -0.96
C HIS A 475 -17.47 6.14 -2.40
N PHE A 476 -16.51 5.44 -3.00
CA PHE A 476 -16.64 4.89 -4.35
C PHE A 476 -17.85 3.97 -4.53
N VAL A 477 -18.23 3.21 -3.49
CA VAL A 477 -19.44 2.36 -3.51
C VAL A 477 -20.68 3.20 -3.26
N LEU A 478 -20.69 4.04 -2.23
CA LEU A 478 -21.85 4.86 -1.87
C LEU A 478 -22.24 5.85 -2.98
N ALA A 479 -21.26 6.37 -3.73
CA ALA A 479 -21.52 7.27 -4.86
C ALA A 479 -22.44 6.63 -5.91
N LYS A 480 -22.38 5.30 -6.10
CA LYS A 480 -23.22 4.57 -7.06
C LYS A 480 -24.66 4.38 -6.59
N LEU A 481 -24.90 4.53 -5.28
CA LEU A 481 -26.22 4.50 -4.66
C LEU A 481 -26.84 5.91 -4.58
N ARG A 482 -26.09 6.97 -4.86
CA ARG A 482 -26.60 8.36 -4.84
C ARG A 482 -27.28 8.80 -6.14
N LYS A 483 -27.44 7.88 -7.10
CA LYS A 483 -28.24 8.09 -8.30
C LYS A 483 -29.74 8.11 -7.96
N ASP A 484 -30.52 8.72 -8.84
CA ASP A 484 -31.97 8.70 -8.76
C ASP A 484 -32.48 7.26 -8.75
N ASP A 485 -33.50 7.02 -7.94
CA ASP A 485 -34.13 5.72 -7.80
C ASP A 485 -35.13 5.50 -8.94
N PRO A 486 -34.90 4.53 -9.84
CA PRO A 486 -35.81 4.25 -10.94
C PRO A 486 -37.18 3.73 -10.47
N GLU A 487 -37.27 3.15 -9.27
CA GLU A 487 -38.51 2.62 -8.70
C GLU A 487 -39.26 3.67 -7.84
N HIS A 488 -38.58 4.72 -7.39
CA HIS A 488 -39.13 5.76 -6.51
C HIS A 488 -38.73 7.17 -6.99
N PRO A 489 -39.47 7.78 -7.94
CA PRO A 489 -39.16 9.10 -8.46
C PRO A 489 -39.04 10.18 -7.36
N GLY A 490 -38.00 11.00 -7.45
CA GLY A 490 -37.72 12.07 -6.46
C GLY A 490 -36.88 11.62 -5.26
N GLN A 491 -36.48 10.34 -5.20
CA GLN A 491 -35.61 9.79 -4.16
C GLN A 491 -34.32 9.23 -4.77
N ARG A 492 -33.25 9.13 -3.97
CA ARG A 492 -32.02 8.43 -4.34
C ARG A 492 -32.03 7.00 -3.83
N VAL A 493 -31.37 6.09 -4.52
CA VAL A 493 -31.31 4.67 -4.13
C VAL A 493 -30.80 4.48 -2.70
N ILE A 494 -29.79 5.25 -2.27
CA ILE A 494 -29.21 5.21 -0.92
C ILE A 494 -30.21 5.52 0.19
N ASP A 495 -31.30 6.23 -0.14
CA ASP A 495 -32.32 6.67 0.81
C ASP A 495 -33.51 5.71 0.89
N ARG A 496 -33.55 4.63 0.10
CA ARG A 496 -34.58 3.59 0.19
C ARG A 496 -34.74 3.13 1.64
N SER A 497 -36.00 3.01 2.08
CA SER A 497 -36.27 2.53 3.44
C SER A 497 -35.80 1.08 3.56
N LEU A 498 -35.03 0.78 4.61
CA LEU A 498 -34.50 -0.57 4.85
C LEU A 498 -35.42 -1.31 5.83
N ALA A 499 -35.50 -2.65 5.70
CA ALA A 499 -36.27 -3.49 6.62
C ALA A 499 -35.79 -3.35 8.09
N CYS A 500 -34.49 -3.12 8.27
CA CYS A 500 -33.89 -2.73 9.53
C CYS A 500 -32.81 -1.68 9.28
N LYS A 501 -32.57 -0.80 10.26
CA LYS A 501 -31.45 0.16 10.19
C LYS A 501 -30.13 -0.58 10.00
N ALA A 502 -29.29 -0.04 9.14
CA ALA A 502 -27.98 -0.61 8.85
C ALA A 502 -26.86 0.35 9.26
N ASN A 503 -25.75 -0.21 9.72
CA ASN A 503 -24.55 0.53 10.14
C ASN A 503 -23.33 0.00 9.40
N ILE A 504 -22.43 0.89 8.98
CA ILE A 504 -21.09 0.55 8.49
C ILE A 504 -20.05 1.16 9.41
N PHE A 505 -19.29 0.32 10.09
CA PHE A 505 -18.18 0.73 10.95
C PHE A 505 -16.86 0.62 10.20
N LEU A 506 -16.02 1.66 10.30
CA LEU A 506 -14.68 1.67 9.73
C LEU A 506 -13.72 2.50 10.57
N GLY A 507 -12.43 2.20 10.45
CA GLY A 507 -11.39 2.81 11.30
C GLY A 507 -11.23 2.10 12.63
N PRO A 508 -10.25 2.48 13.46
CA PRO A 508 -9.92 1.78 14.70
C PRO A 508 -10.82 2.17 15.88
N THR A 509 -11.53 3.30 15.78
CA THR A 509 -12.32 3.90 16.87
C THR A 509 -13.82 3.82 16.57
N MET A 510 -14.59 3.60 17.64
CA MET A 510 -16.04 3.51 17.60
C MET A 510 -16.62 4.74 18.32
N ASN A 511 -17.56 5.43 17.69
CA ASN A 511 -18.23 6.61 18.26
C ASN A 511 -19.63 6.29 18.82
N ARG A 512 -20.05 5.01 18.78
CA ARG A 512 -21.33 4.52 19.29
C ARG A 512 -21.19 3.05 19.69
N ALA A 513 -21.94 2.63 20.69
CA ALA A 513 -22.11 1.21 21.00
C ALA A 513 -22.80 0.47 19.83
N ILE A 514 -22.41 -0.79 19.63
CA ILE A 514 -22.99 -1.66 18.59
C ILE A 514 -24.37 -2.12 19.06
N ASN A 515 -25.40 -1.91 18.24
CA ASN A 515 -26.73 -2.44 18.49
C ASN A 515 -26.90 -3.75 17.70
N SER A 516 -26.99 -4.89 18.39
CA SER A 516 -27.13 -6.21 17.77
C SER A 516 -28.48 -6.44 17.08
N ALA A 517 -29.48 -5.59 17.35
CA ALA A 517 -30.77 -5.62 16.64
C ALA A 517 -30.73 -4.91 15.27
N GLU A 518 -29.68 -4.12 15.01
CA GLU A 518 -29.46 -3.44 13.73
C GLU A 518 -28.53 -4.28 12.83
N VAL A 519 -28.59 -4.07 11.50
CA VAL A 519 -27.65 -4.74 10.58
C VAL A 519 -26.29 -4.04 10.70
N ASN A 520 -25.24 -4.78 11.05
CA ASN A 520 -23.90 -4.21 11.24
C ASN A 520 -22.89 -4.78 10.23
N LEU A 521 -22.25 -3.88 9.48
CA LEU A 521 -21.14 -4.18 8.58
C LEU A 521 -19.84 -3.63 9.17
N PHE A 522 -18.84 -4.48 9.36
CA PHE A 522 -17.55 -4.15 9.96
C PHE A 522 -16.47 -4.10 8.88
N MET A 523 -16.07 -2.89 8.48
CA MET A 523 -15.21 -2.71 7.31
C MET A 523 -13.72 -2.67 7.67
N GLY A 524 -13.02 -3.69 7.18
CA GLY A 524 -11.57 -3.84 7.17
C GLY A 524 -10.96 -4.37 8.47
N LEU A 525 -9.64 -4.56 8.43
CA LEU A 525 -8.85 -5.08 9.56
C LEU A 525 -9.11 -4.31 10.87
N CYS A 526 -9.28 -3.00 10.79
CA CYS A 526 -9.51 -2.14 11.96
C CYS A 526 -10.76 -2.51 12.77
N GLN A 527 -11.71 -3.22 12.15
CA GLN A 527 -12.98 -3.62 12.74
C GLN A 527 -13.08 -5.15 12.96
N GLN A 528 -12.01 -5.91 12.69
CA GLN A 528 -12.00 -7.37 12.78
C GLN A 528 -12.36 -7.91 14.17
N GLN A 529 -12.01 -7.18 15.24
CA GLN A 529 -12.38 -7.53 16.61
C GLN A 529 -13.90 -7.58 16.88
N HIS A 530 -14.72 -7.02 15.99
CA HIS A 530 -16.18 -7.02 16.07
C HIS A 530 -16.84 -7.97 15.07
N ALA A 531 -16.06 -8.80 14.37
CA ALA A 531 -16.57 -9.71 13.33
C ALA A 531 -17.68 -10.65 13.79
N ALA A 532 -17.73 -11.01 15.08
CA ALA A 532 -18.80 -11.85 15.64
C ALA A 532 -20.15 -11.12 15.83
N LEU A 533 -20.18 -9.80 15.70
CA LEU A 533 -21.36 -8.96 15.97
C LEU A 533 -22.10 -8.52 14.69
N GLY A 534 -21.71 -9.06 13.53
CA GLY A 534 -22.24 -8.67 12.23
C GLY A 534 -21.37 -9.16 11.07
N LYS A 535 -21.54 -8.60 9.87
CA LYS A 535 -20.77 -9.03 8.69
C LYS A 535 -19.43 -8.31 8.62
N HIS A 536 -18.33 -9.04 8.73
CA HIS A 536 -16.98 -8.48 8.52
C HIS A 536 -16.65 -8.40 7.03
N LEU A 537 -16.11 -7.26 6.61
CA LEU A 537 -15.59 -7.03 5.26
C LEU A 537 -14.08 -7.03 5.35
N ALA A 538 -13.45 -8.17 5.05
CA ALA A 538 -12.02 -8.34 5.24
C ALA A 538 -11.16 -7.48 4.30
N GLY A 539 -9.97 -7.09 4.78
CA GLY A 539 -8.97 -6.32 4.03
C GLY A 539 -8.59 -4.97 4.65
N CYS A 540 -7.60 -4.29 4.08
CA CYS A 540 -7.05 -3.04 4.54
C CYS A 540 -6.50 -2.17 3.38
N PRO A 541 -7.35 -1.38 2.69
CA PRO A 541 -8.82 -1.44 2.76
C PRO A 541 -9.37 -2.67 2.01
N PRO A 542 -10.58 -3.15 2.36
CA PRO A 542 -11.28 -4.18 1.58
C PRO A 542 -11.34 -3.84 0.10
N HIS A 543 -11.32 -4.86 -0.76
CA HIS A 543 -11.51 -4.67 -2.20
C HIS A 543 -12.87 -4.04 -2.48
N ALA A 544 -13.00 -3.27 -3.57
CA ALA A 544 -14.23 -2.56 -3.89
C ALA A 544 -15.43 -3.50 -4.01
N GLU A 545 -15.22 -4.69 -4.58
CA GLU A 545 -16.25 -5.69 -4.78
C GLU A 545 -16.80 -6.26 -3.45
N VAL A 546 -15.93 -6.52 -2.47
CA VAL A 546 -16.33 -6.96 -1.11
C VAL A 546 -17.28 -5.93 -0.48
N ILE A 547 -16.98 -4.65 -0.67
CA ILE A 547 -17.82 -3.54 -0.17
C ILE A 547 -19.12 -3.46 -0.97
N VAL A 548 -19.07 -3.53 -2.32
CA VAL A 548 -20.26 -3.54 -3.18
C VAL A 548 -21.21 -4.67 -2.77
N ASN A 549 -20.70 -5.90 -2.68
CA ASN A 549 -21.49 -7.09 -2.35
C ASN A 549 -22.20 -6.96 -0.99
N ALA A 550 -21.53 -6.38 0.01
CA ALA A 550 -22.15 -6.17 1.31
C ALA A 550 -23.14 -5.00 1.35
N VAL A 551 -22.78 -3.86 0.76
CA VAL A 551 -23.62 -2.65 0.81
C VAL A 551 -24.84 -2.78 -0.10
N TYR A 552 -24.69 -3.30 -1.32
CA TYR A 552 -25.83 -3.54 -2.21
C TYR A 552 -26.75 -4.64 -1.67
N GLY A 553 -26.22 -5.60 -0.92
CA GLY A 553 -27.03 -6.62 -0.23
C GLY A 553 -28.02 -6.03 0.79
N LEU A 554 -27.87 -4.77 1.19
CA LEU A 554 -28.84 -4.06 2.03
C LEU A 554 -30.09 -3.61 1.24
N PHE A 555 -30.04 -3.58 -0.08
CA PHE A 555 -31.11 -3.06 -0.95
C PHE A 555 -31.65 -4.20 -1.85
N PRO A 556 -32.66 -4.95 -1.39
CA PRO A 556 -33.25 -6.05 -2.18
C PRO A 556 -33.74 -5.56 -3.55
N GLY A 557 -33.53 -6.39 -4.58
CA GLY A 557 -33.95 -6.10 -5.97
C GLY A 557 -33.03 -5.14 -6.74
N LEU A 558 -32.07 -4.47 -6.07
CA LEU A 558 -31.14 -3.58 -6.75
C LEU A 558 -30.06 -4.36 -7.51
N GLU A 559 -30.00 -4.19 -8.83
CA GLU A 559 -28.93 -4.76 -9.63
C GLU A 559 -27.56 -4.19 -9.20
N LYS A 560 -26.61 -5.08 -8.93
CA LYS A 560 -25.25 -4.70 -8.59
C LYS A 560 -24.55 -4.15 -9.83
N PRO A 561 -23.71 -3.10 -9.68
CA PRO A 561 -22.86 -2.68 -10.78
C PRO A 561 -21.93 -3.84 -11.14
N LYS A 562 -21.99 -4.30 -12.39
CA LYS A 562 -21.08 -5.32 -12.90
C LYS A 562 -19.66 -4.77 -12.88
N TYR A 563 -18.89 -5.16 -11.86
CA TYR A 563 -17.45 -5.08 -11.91
C TYR A 563 -16.98 -6.39 -12.52
N ALA A 564 -16.60 -6.34 -13.80
CA ALA A 564 -15.88 -7.42 -14.48
C ALA A 564 -16.64 -8.73 -14.72
N ASP A 565 -15.89 -9.67 -15.30
CA ASP A 565 -16.20 -11.09 -15.36
C ASP A 565 -16.18 -11.66 -13.94
N GLU A 566 -17.37 -11.88 -13.38
CA GLU A 566 -17.59 -12.37 -12.01
C GLU A 566 -16.82 -13.67 -11.72
N THR A 567 -16.39 -14.41 -12.75
CA THR A 567 -15.69 -15.68 -12.60
C THR A 567 -14.26 -15.55 -12.08
N GLU A 568 -13.53 -14.47 -12.37
CA GLU A 568 -12.12 -14.34 -11.98
C GLU A 568 -11.95 -13.87 -10.52
N GLU A 569 -12.75 -12.92 -10.05
CA GLU A 569 -12.69 -12.49 -8.64
C GLU A 569 -13.17 -13.58 -7.68
N ALA A 570 -14.22 -14.31 -8.06
CA ALA A 570 -14.69 -15.47 -7.29
C ALA A 570 -13.58 -16.54 -7.18
N LYS A 571 -12.83 -16.79 -8.26
CA LYS A 571 -11.66 -17.69 -8.24
C LYS A 571 -10.57 -17.17 -7.31
N LEU A 572 -10.23 -15.88 -7.38
CA LEU A 572 -9.21 -15.27 -6.52
C LEU A 572 -9.63 -15.29 -5.04
N GLY A 573 -10.91 -15.03 -4.75
CA GLY A 573 -11.48 -15.12 -3.41
C GLY A 573 -11.39 -16.54 -2.86
N LYS A 574 -11.82 -17.55 -3.63
CA LYS A 574 -11.72 -18.96 -3.25
C LYS A 574 -10.26 -19.39 -3.04
N LEU A 575 -9.35 -18.98 -3.92
CA LEU A 575 -7.92 -19.27 -3.79
C LEU A 575 -7.34 -18.64 -2.53
N LEU A 576 -7.78 -17.42 -2.18
CA LEU A 576 -7.38 -16.80 -0.92
C LEU A 576 -7.95 -17.54 0.29
N GLU A 577 -9.22 -17.98 0.25
CA GLU A 577 -9.80 -18.80 1.32
C GLU A 577 -9.03 -20.11 1.51
N GLU A 578 -8.66 -20.80 0.43
CA GLU A 578 -7.82 -21.99 0.46
C GLU A 578 -6.45 -21.67 1.10
N ILE A 579 -5.79 -20.57 0.70
CA ILE A 579 -4.53 -20.13 1.30
C ILE A 579 -4.70 -19.87 2.80
N LEU A 580 -5.77 -19.17 3.19
CA LEU A 580 -6.01 -18.81 4.59
C LEU A 580 -6.39 -20.02 5.46
N ASN A 581 -7.14 -20.98 4.92
CA ASN A 581 -7.54 -22.21 5.60
C ASN A 581 -6.39 -23.22 5.74
N VAL A 582 -5.28 -23.07 5.00
CA VAL A 582 -4.03 -23.81 5.25
C VAL A 582 -3.26 -23.23 6.46
N PHE A 583 -3.59 -22.00 6.88
CA PHE A 583 -2.95 -21.29 7.99
C PHE A 583 -3.84 -21.11 9.24
N LEU A 584 -5.09 -21.59 9.20
CA LEU A 584 -6.02 -21.70 10.33
C LEU A 584 -6.20 -23.19 10.67
#